data_AF-A0A150JTU0-F1
#
_entry.id   AF-A0A150JTU0-F1
#
_cell.length_a   1.000
_cell.length_b   1.000
_cell.length_c   1.000
_cell.angle_alpha   90.00
_cell.angle_beta   90.00
_cell.angle_gamma   90.00
#
_symmetry.space_group_name_H-M   'P 1'
#
loop_
_entity.id
_entity.type
_entity.pdbx_description
1 polymer ?
#
loop_
_entity_poly.entity_id
_entity_poly.type
_entity_poly.pdbx_seq_one_letter_code
_entity_poly.pdbx_strand_id
1 'polypeptide(L)'
;MTSQGYKYTTDELGRIIDVEAKLELGNAKRNNYAQRTVGGDDRLVNDDGGHLIAIIFEGSGEIDNLVPMDAKLNRSEYKTLENTWKAALKEGKSVEVKIKPIYRGKSNRPSIFEITFKIDGKKREVTLKNFVEGEK
;
A
#
# COMPACT_ATOMS: atom_id res chain seq x y z
N MET A 1 18.41 1.49 -3.22
CA MET A 1 17.81 0.33 -2.53
C MET A 1 17.53 0.76 -1.11
N THR A 2 16.29 0.69 -0.65
CA THR A 2 16.00 0.90 0.78
C THR A 2 16.65 -0.25 1.57
N SER A 3 17.08 -0.01 2.80
CA SER A 3 17.87 -0.96 3.60
C SER A 3 17.18 -2.31 3.89
N GLN A 4 15.90 -2.45 3.54
CA GLN A 4 15.03 -3.60 3.84
C GLN A 4 14.73 -4.48 2.61
N GLY A 5 15.32 -4.15 1.44
CA GLY A 5 15.09 -4.94 0.22
C GLY A 5 13.70 -4.79 -0.38
N TYR A 6 12.95 -3.75 0.01
CA TYR A 6 11.67 -3.43 -0.62
C TYR A 6 11.92 -2.83 -1.99
N LYS A 7 11.25 -3.41 -2.98
CA LYS A 7 11.40 -3.02 -4.37
C LYS A 7 10.12 -2.35 -4.83
N TYR A 8 10.27 -1.10 -5.27
CA TYR A 8 9.20 -0.31 -5.87
C TYR A 8 9.52 -0.12 -7.34
N THR A 9 8.53 -0.31 -8.19
CA THR A 9 8.61 -0.04 -9.62
C THR A 9 7.60 1.03 -9.97
N THR A 10 8.03 2.04 -10.71
CA THR A 10 7.17 3.11 -11.22
C THR A 10 6.99 3.02 -12.72
N ASP A 11 5.90 3.57 -13.24
CA ASP A 11 5.74 3.80 -14.68
C ASP A 11 6.37 5.14 -15.12
N GLU A 12 6.18 5.48 -16.40
CA GLU A 12 6.67 6.72 -17.02
C GLU A 12 6.07 8.00 -16.43
N LEU A 13 4.95 7.92 -15.71
CA LEU A 13 4.32 9.03 -15.01
C LEU A 13 4.78 9.13 -13.55
N GLY A 14 5.68 8.23 -13.11
CA GLY A 14 6.16 8.17 -11.73
C GLY A 14 5.17 7.50 -10.76
N ARG A 15 4.11 6.84 -11.26
CA ARG A 15 3.13 6.14 -10.43
C ARG A 15 3.67 4.79 -10.01
N ILE A 16 3.47 4.40 -8.75
CA ILE A 16 3.91 3.09 -8.25
C ILE A 16 3.01 2.00 -8.83
N ILE A 17 3.56 1.12 -9.67
CA ILE A 17 2.81 0.05 -10.35
C ILE A 17 3.07 -1.34 -9.77
N ASP A 18 4.16 -1.51 -9.01
CA ASP A 18 4.53 -2.79 -8.40
C ASP A 18 5.37 -2.55 -7.15
N VAL A 19 5.01 -3.24 -6.06
CA VAL A 19 5.78 -3.30 -4.83
C VAL A 19 6.02 -4.76 -4.46
N GLU A 20 7.27 -5.14 -4.24
CA GLU A 20 7.67 -6.48 -3.77
C GLU A 20 8.44 -6.32 -2.46
N ALA A 21 7.99 -7.02 -1.41
CA ALA A 21 8.59 -6.91 -0.08
C ALA A 21 8.49 -8.22 0.70
N LYS A 22 9.57 -8.57 1.40
CA LYS A 22 9.53 -9.53 2.51
C LYS A 22 9.40 -8.74 3.81
N LEU A 23 8.23 -8.75 4.42
CA LEU A 23 7.91 -7.85 5.53
C LEU A 23 8.71 -8.23 6.79
N GLU A 24 9.13 -7.21 7.52
CA GLU A 24 9.71 -7.32 8.86
C GLU A 24 8.99 -6.35 9.79
N LEU A 25 8.90 -6.66 11.09
CA LEU A 25 8.33 -5.73 12.06
C LEU A 25 9.32 -4.62 12.37
N GLY A 26 8.82 -3.39 12.44
CA GLY A 26 9.62 -2.23 12.80
C GLY A 26 8.76 -0.98 13.00
N ASN A 27 9.38 0.19 12.88
CA ASN A 27 8.70 1.46 13.08
C ASN A 27 9.39 2.61 12.32
N ALA A 28 9.06 2.75 11.04
CA ALA A 28 9.51 3.86 10.22
C ALA A 28 8.81 5.19 10.58
N LYS A 29 9.47 6.31 10.25
CA LYS A 29 8.95 7.65 10.51
C LYS A 29 7.83 7.99 9.54
N ARG A 30 6.70 8.42 10.09
CA ARG A 30 5.56 8.95 9.33
C ARG A 30 5.84 10.36 8.80
N ASN A 31 5.55 10.62 7.53
CA ASN A 31 5.49 11.98 6.97
C ASN A 31 4.02 12.41 6.76
N ASN A 32 3.55 13.33 7.60
CA ASN A 32 2.17 13.82 7.53
C ASN A 32 1.92 14.74 6.34
N TYR A 33 2.95 15.44 5.85
CA TYR A 33 2.82 16.29 4.67
C TYR A 33 2.59 15.43 3.43
N ALA A 34 3.47 14.45 3.19
CA ALA A 34 3.34 13.52 2.06
C ALA A 34 1.98 12.79 2.04
N GLN A 35 1.50 12.33 3.20
CA GLN A 35 0.18 11.71 3.30
C GLN A 35 -0.99 12.64 2.93
N ARG A 36 -0.85 13.95 3.15
CA ARG A 36 -1.90 14.92 2.81
C ARG A 36 -1.83 15.37 1.35
N THR A 37 -0.66 15.29 0.71
CA THR A 37 -0.44 15.83 -0.63
C THR A 37 -0.34 14.79 -1.73
N VAL A 38 -0.11 13.51 -1.41
CA VAL A 38 -0.04 12.44 -2.41
C VAL A 38 -1.32 12.40 -3.25
N GLY A 39 -1.14 12.25 -4.57
CA GLY A 39 -2.21 12.26 -5.58
C GLY A 39 -2.42 13.59 -6.28
N GLY A 40 -2.01 14.71 -5.68
CA GLY A 40 -2.24 16.03 -6.25
C GLY A 40 -3.71 16.23 -6.65
N ASP A 41 -3.93 16.66 -7.89
CA ASP A 41 -5.25 16.96 -8.43
C ASP A 41 -6.16 15.73 -8.61
N ASP A 42 -5.58 14.52 -8.66
CA ASP A 42 -6.35 13.27 -8.77
C ASP A 42 -6.85 12.73 -7.41
N ARG A 43 -6.38 13.30 -6.30
CA ARG A 43 -6.77 12.90 -4.95
C ARG A 43 -8.21 13.33 -4.68
N LEU A 44 -9.04 12.43 -4.16
CA LEU A 44 -10.38 12.78 -3.71
C LEU A 44 -10.36 13.33 -2.28
N VAL A 45 -11.39 14.12 -1.94
CA VAL A 45 -11.53 14.75 -0.61
C VAL A 45 -11.57 13.72 0.54
N ASN A 46 -12.08 12.53 0.26
CA ASN A 46 -12.17 11.40 1.19
C ASN A 46 -10.99 10.44 1.13
N ASP A 47 -9.94 10.75 0.36
CA ASP A 47 -8.74 9.91 0.34
C ASP A 47 -7.80 10.23 1.52
N ASP A 48 -7.24 9.17 2.10
CA ASP A 48 -6.01 9.20 2.88
C ASP A 48 -4.79 9.08 1.94
N GLY A 49 -3.61 9.43 2.47
CA GLY A 49 -2.35 8.95 1.90
C GLY A 49 -2.10 7.52 2.36
N GLY A 50 -2.65 6.55 1.64
CA GLY A 50 -2.53 5.14 1.98
C GLY A 50 -1.10 4.66 1.77
N HIS A 51 -0.53 3.97 2.76
CA HIS A 51 0.76 3.33 2.59
C HIS A 51 0.58 2.00 1.85
N LEU A 52 1.42 1.73 0.85
CA LEU A 52 1.45 0.40 0.23
C LEU A 52 2.08 -0.61 1.20
N ILE A 53 3.22 -0.24 1.79
CA ILE A 53 3.83 -0.95 2.93
C ILE A 53 3.68 -0.08 4.18
N ALA A 54 3.00 -0.57 5.20
CA ALA A 54 2.79 0.18 6.43
C ALA A 54 4.11 0.54 7.15
N ILE A 55 4.13 1.68 7.86
CA ILE A 55 5.25 2.09 8.74
C ILE A 55 5.62 1.05 9.81
N ILE A 56 4.67 0.23 10.27
CA ILE A 56 4.93 -0.89 11.20
C ILE A 56 5.74 -2.02 10.56
N PHE A 57 5.89 -1.98 9.23
CA PHE A 57 6.72 -2.87 8.45
C PHE A 57 7.94 -2.15 7.86
N GLU A 58 8.42 -1.07 8.50
CA GLU A 58 9.51 -0.23 7.96
C GLU A 58 9.21 0.38 6.57
N GLY A 59 7.93 0.48 6.20
CA GLY A 59 7.53 1.15 4.97
C GLY A 59 7.85 2.64 5.01
N SER A 60 8.37 3.17 3.89
CA SER A 60 8.69 4.59 3.75
C SER A 60 7.48 5.47 4.05
N GLY A 61 7.68 6.55 4.81
CA GLY A 61 6.66 7.56 5.04
C GLY A 61 6.51 8.54 3.87
N GLU A 62 7.37 8.46 2.85
CA GLU A 62 7.46 9.40 1.74
C GLU A 62 6.60 8.97 0.53
N ILE A 63 6.53 9.83 -0.49
CA ILE A 63 5.69 9.64 -1.68
C ILE A 63 6.03 8.38 -2.49
N ASP A 64 7.20 7.79 -2.27
CA ASP A 64 7.67 6.56 -2.92
C ASP A 64 6.96 5.29 -2.43
N ASN A 65 6.12 5.40 -1.40
CA ASN A 65 5.34 4.30 -0.82
C ASN A 65 3.89 4.70 -0.49
N LEU A 66 3.46 5.88 -0.94
CA LEU A 66 2.12 6.41 -0.68
C LEU A 66 1.31 6.49 -1.97
N VAL A 67 0.01 6.27 -1.84
CA VAL A 67 -0.97 6.47 -2.93
C VAL A 67 -2.24 7.13 -2.38
N PRO A 68 -3.03 7.81 -3.21
CA PRO A 68 -4.37 8.25 -2.83
C PRO A 68 -5.25 7.01 -2.64
N MET A 69 -5.76 6.82 -1.44
CA MET A 69 -6.56 5.66 -1.09
C MET A 69 -7.79 6.11 -0.31
N ASP A 70 -8.97 5.66 -0.72
CA ASP A 70 -10.22 5.95 -0.04
C ASP A 70 -10.08 5.62 1.47
N ALA A 71 -10.47 6.57 2.32
CA ALA A 71 -10.24 6.46 3.75
C ALA A 71 -10.99 5.29 4.37
N LYS A 72 -12.14 4.87 3.83
CA LYS A 72 -12.84 3.68 4.32
C LYS A 72 -11.99 2.46 3.99
N LEU A 73 -11.65 2.23 2.72
CA LEU A 73 -10.78 1.13 2.29
C LEU A 73 -9.47 1.05 3.11
N ASN A 74 -8.77 2.19 3.24
CA ASN A 74 -7.49 2.29 3.95
C ASN A 74 -7.62 1.85 5.42
N ARG A 75 -8.73 2.21 6.07
CA ARG A 75 -8.96 1.96 7.49
C ARG A 75 -9.72 0.66 7.78
N SER A 76 -10.31 0.00 6.77
CA SER A 76 -10.99 -1.29 6.89
C SER A 76 -10.24 -2.45 6.23
N GLU A 77 -10.51 -2.77 4.96
CA GLU A 77 -9.99 -3.99 4.33
C GLU A 77 -8.46 -3.98 4.25
N TYR A 78 -7.86 -2.85 3.86
CA TYR A 78 -6.41 -2.73 3.77
C TYR A 78 -5.77 -2.88 5.16
N LYS A 79 -6.32 -2.20 6.17
CA LYS A 79 -5.91 -2.33 7.58
C LYS A 79 -6.02 -3.76 8.10
N THR A 80 -7.02 -4.51 7.66
CA THR A 80 -7.23 -5.92 8.05
C THR A 80 -6.14 -6.82 7.48
N LEU A 81 -5.69 -6.58 6.25
CA LEU A 81 -4.53 -7.27 5.67
C LEU A 81 -3.26 -6.97 6.46
N GLU A 82 -2.99 -5.69 6.75
CA GLU A 82 -1.84 -5.29 7.57
C GLU A 82 -1.86 -5.97 8.95
N ASN A 83 -3.02 -6.01 9.62
CA ASN A 83 -3.13 -6.66 10.92
C ASN A 83 -2.87 -8.18 10.84
N THR A 84 -3.31 -8.82 9.76
CA THR A 84 -3.08 -10.24 9.50
C THR A 84 -1.58 -10.52 9.31
N TRP A 85 -0.89 -9.72 8.51
CA TRP A 85 0.55 -9.83 8.30
C TRP A 85 1.33 -9.56 9.58
N LYS A 86 0.94 -8.54 10.36
CA LYS A 86 1.53 -8.23 11.66
C LYS A 86 1.39 -9.40 12.64
N ALA A 87 0.22 -10.02 12.71
CA ALA A 87 -0.01 -11.18 13.59
C ALA A 87 0.88 -12.36 13.17
N ALA A 88 0.94 -12.66 11.88
CA ALA A 88 1.81 -13.72 11.35
C ALA A 88 3.29 -13.50 11.69
N LEU A 89 3.81 -12.27 11.49
CA LEU A 89 5.19 -11.95 11.85
C LEU A 89 5.45 -12.09 13.36
N LYS A 90 4.48 -11.71 14.21
CA LYS A 90 4.59 -11.90 15.67
C LYS A 90 4.61 -13.37 16.09
N GLU A 91 3.99 -14.24 15.30
CA GLU A 91 4.05 -15.69 15.48
C GLU A 91 5.35 -16.31 14.93
N GLY A 92 6.28 -15.50 14.44
CA GLY A 92 7.55 -15.97 13.86
C GLY A 92 7.43 -16.47 12.42
N LYS A 93 6.29 -16.24 11.77
CA LYS A 93 6.07 -16.64 10.37
C LYS A 93 6.70 -15.66 9.41
N SER A 94 7.06 -16.15 8.23
CA SER A 94 7.49 -15.32 7.11
C SER A 94 6.31 -14.70 6.38
N VAL A 95 6.42 -13.44 5.97
CA VAL A 95 5.42 -12.77 5.13
C VAL A 95 6.08 -12.13 3.93
N GLU A 96 5.67 -12.54 2.73
CA GLU A 96 6.05 -11.92 1.45
C GLU A 96 4.82 -11.29 0.82
N VAL A 97 4.94 -10.06 0.33
CA VAL A 97 3.84 -9.35 -0.34
C VAL A 97 4.26 -8.85 -1.71
N LYS A 98 3.31 -8.86 -2.63
CA LYS A 98 3.35 -8.20 -3.92
C LYS A 98 2.08 -7.38 -4.08
N ILE A 99 2.22 -6.07 -4.23
CA ILE A 99 1.10 -5.13 -4.32
C ILE A 99 1.19 -4.39 -5.64
N LYS A 100 0.10 -4.40 -6.41
CA LYS A 100 -0.02 -3.71 -7.70
C LYS A 100 -1.18 -2.74 -7.68
N PRO A 101 -0.92 -1.44 -7.55
CA PRO A 101 -1.93 -0.42 -7.82
C PRO A 101 -2.24 -0.37 -9.32
N ILE A 102 -3.52 -0.45 -9.67
CA ILE A 102 -3.99 -0.42 -11.05
C ILE A 102 -4.67 0.92 -11.30
N TYR A 103 -4.19 1.66 -12.30
CA TYR A 103 -4.64 3.01 -12.63
C TYR A 103 -5.53 3.02 -13.87
N ARG A 104 -6.42 4.02 -13.96
CA ARG A 104 -7.22 4.30 -15.17
C ARG A 104 -6.67 5.54 -15.87
N GLY A 105 -6.35 5.39 -17.17
CA GLY A 105 -5.81 6.48 -17.98
C GLY A 105 -4.54 7.07 -17.36
N LYS A 106 -4.51 8.41 -17.27
CA LYS A 106 -3.37 9.18 -16.74
C LYS A 106 -3.50 9.57 -15.26
N SER A 107 -4.54 9.09 -14.56
CA SER A 107 -4.76 9.45 -13.16
C SER A 107 -3.64 8.91 -12.26
N ASN A 108 -3.24 9.70 -11.26
CA ASN A 108 -2.34 9.31 -10.17
C ASN A 108 -3.07 8.61 -9.01
N ARG A 109 -4.40 8.52 -9.07
CA ARG A 109 -5.20 7.75 -8.12
C ARG A 109 -5.43 6.32 -8.65
N PRO A 110 -4.96 5.27 -7.96
CA PRO A 110 -5.26 3.91 -8.37
C PRO A 110 -6.76 3.64 -8.21
N SER A 111 -7.33 2.85 -9.11
CA SER A 111 -8.72 2.40 -9.03
C SER A 111 -8.86 1.08 -8.30
N ILE A 112 -7.82 0.24 -8.32
CA ILE A 112 -7.81 -1.12 -7.75
C ILE A 112 -6.43 -1.39 -7.15
N PHE A 113 -6.39 -2.22 -6.11
CA PHE A 113 -5.17 -2.86 -5.62
C PHE A 113 -5.26 -4.37 -5.81
N GLU A 114 -4.37 -4.94 -6.61
CA GLU A 114 -4.16 -6.38 -6.68
C GLU A 114 -3.04 -6.76 -5.72
N ILE A 115 -3.37 -7.54 -4.70
CA ILE A 115 -2.46 -7.91 -3.63
C ILE A 115 -2.30 -9.42 -3.61
N THR A 116 -1.08 -9.88 -3.81
CA THR A 116 -0.68 -11.26 -3.56
C THR A 116 0.20 -11.30 -2.32
N PHE A 117 -0.05 -12.20 -1.39
CA PHE A 117 0.86 -12.40 -0.26
C PHE A 117 1.03 -13.88 0.07
N LYS A 118 2.15 -14.21 0.72
CA LYS A 118 2.43 -15.54 1.24
C LYS A 118 2.72 -15.45 2.73
N ILE A 119 2.12 -16.35 3.50
CA ILE A 119 2.48 -16.56 4.91
C ILE A 119 3.03 -17.98 5.01
N ASP A 120 4.30 -18.13 5.39
CA ASP A 120 5.03 -19.41 5.35
C ASP A 120 4.84 -20.17 4.04
N GLY A 121 5.07 -19.46 2.93
CA GLY A 121 4.93 -19.99 1.58
C GLY A 121 3.49 -20.20 1.10
N LYS A 122 2.47 -20.12 1.97
CA LYS A 122 1.06 -20.30 1.58
C LYS A 122 0.52 -19.03 0.93
N LYS A 123 0.35 -19.08 -0.40
CA LYS A 123 -0.12 -17.97 -1.23
C LYS A 123 -1.60 -17.63 -0.98
N ARG A 124 -1.92 -16.35 -1.00
CA ARG A 124 -3.25 -15.73 -0.98
C ARG A 124 -3.29 -14.56 -1.95
N GLU A 125 -4.45 -14.31 -2.52
CA GLU A 125 -4.69 -13.21 -3.46
C GLU A 125 -5.94 -12.45 -3.04
N VAL A 126 -5.88 -11.13 -3.09
CA VAL A 126 -6.95 -10.21 -2.71
C VAL A 126 -6.98 -9.08 -3.73
N THR A 127 -8.18 -8.70 -4.17
CA THR A 127 -8.39 -7.53 -5.01
C THR A 127 -9.26 -6.55 -4.24
N LEU A 128 -8.78 -5.31 -4.08
CA LEU A 128 -9.50 -4.25 -3.36
C LEU A 128 -9.84 -3.11 -4.31
N LYS A 129 -11.09 -2.66 -4.31
CA LYS A 129 -11.52 -1.49 -5.11
C LYS A 129 -11.27 -0.21 -4.33
N ASN A 130 -10.62 0.76 -4.97
CA ASN A 130 -10.41 2.09 -4.42
C ASN A 130 -11.61 2.99 -4.76
N PHE A 131 -12.63 2.96 -3.91
CA PHE A 131 -13.95 3.56 -4.18
C PHE A 131 -13.86 5.02 -4.61
N VAL A 132 -14.71 5.41 -5.55
CA VAL A 132 -14.97 6.82 -5.85
C VAL A 132 -16.23 7.26 -5.10
N GLU A 133 -16.33 8.56 -4.78
CA GLU A 133 -17.49 9.10 -4.09
C GLU A 133 -18.80 8.69 -4.79
N GLY A 134 -19.71 8.06 -4.04
CA GLY A 134 -21.02 7.61 -4.55
C GLY A 134 -21.13 6.11 -4.89
N GLU A 135 -20.04 5.33 -4.90
CA GLU A 135 -20.13 3.87 -5.03
C GLU A 135 -20.55 3.23 -3.68
N LYS A 136 -21.80 2.74 -3.60
CA LYS A 136 -22.32 1.93 -2.49
C LYS A 136 -22.08 0.44 -2.72
#